data_AF-A0AAD5TN65-F1
#
_entry.id   AF-A0AAD5TN65-F1
#
_cell.length_a   1.000
_cell.length_b   1.000
_cell.length_c   1.000
_cell.angle_alpha   90.00
_cell.angle_beta   90.00
_cell.angle_gamma   90.00
#
_symmetry.space_group_name_H-M   'P 1'
#
loop_
_entity.id
_entity.type
_entity.pdbx_description
1 polymer ?
#
loop_
_entity_poly.entity_id
_entity_poly.type
_entity_poly.pdbx_seq_one_letter_code
_entity_poly.pdbx_strand_id
1 'polypeptide(L)'
;MLKYLDKIVVNFAPLSPKSRSARAFMQQLITDGNRVSNPKCNVVINMSDAVPKPFVEAFYTNKATLKLDTETLTAAEIAKDVNRLSKRLQLEEDIAQSG
;
A
#
# COMPACT_ATOMS: atom_id res chain seq x y z
N MET A 1 -6.81 -3.03 -6.13
CA MET A 1 -5.64 -3.08 -5.22
C MET A 1 -6.04 -2.99 -3.76
N LEU A 2 -7.01 -2.15 -3.38
CA LEU A 2 -7.36 -1.87 -1.97
C LEU A 2 -8.35 -2.85 -1.31
N LYS A 3 -8.95 -3.81 -2.02
CA LYS A 3 -10.06 -4.66 -1.53
C LYS A 3 -9.82 -5.28 -0.15
N TYR A 4 -8.62 -5.81 0.11
CA TYR A 4 -8.28 -6.52 1.36
C TYR A 4 -7.41 -5.70 2.32
N LEU A 5 -7.35 -4.38 2.13
CA LEU A 5 -6.61 -3.46 2.99
C LEU A 5 -7.57 -2.73 3.93
N ASP A 6 -7.24 -2.73 5.22
CA ASP A 6 -7.89 -1.88 6.22
C ASP A 6 -7.28 -0.48 6.22
N LYS A 7 -5.95 -0.42 6.15
CA LYS A 7 -5.20 0.82 6.23
C LYS A 7 -3.91 0.70 5.42
N ILE A 8 -3.51 1.78 4.78
CA ILE A 8 -2.18 1.90 4.19
C ILE A 8 -1.58 3.25 4.57
N VAL A 9 -0.33 3.23 5.03
CA VAL A 9 0.41 4.42 5.46
C VAL A 9 1.61 4.58 4.55
N VAL A 10 1.72 5.73 3.91
CA VAL A 10 2.89 6.10 3.11
C VAL A 10 3.60 7.23 3.83
N ASN A 11 4.84 6.98 4.27
CA ASN A 11 5.68 7.95 4.97
C ASN A 11 6.86 8.33 4.10
N PHE A 12 7.04 9.60 3.80
CA PHE A 12 8.18 10.07 3.02
C PHE A 12 8.48 11.55 3.23
N ALA A 13 9.74 11.93 2.97
CA ALA A 13 10.15 13.33 2.88
C ALA A 13 9.90 13.83 1.44
N PRO A 14 9.06 14.87 1.21
CA PRO A 14 8.58 15.23 -0.12
C PRO A 14 9.66 15.71 -1.08
N LEU A 15 10.68 16.40 -0.58
CA LEU A 15 11.80 16.93 -1.37
C LEU A 15 12.98 15.96 -1.47
N SER A 16 12.96 14.87 -0.71
CA SER A 16 14.05 13.87 -0.76
C SER A 16 14.02 13.10 -2.08
N PRO A 17 15.16 12.95 -2.77
CA PRO A 17 15.24 12.17 -4.01
C PRO A 17 14.91 10.69 -3.76
N LYS A 18 15.22 10.17 -2.57
CA LYS A 18 14.92 8.81 -2.13
C LYS A 18 13.42 8.52 -2.06
N SER A 19 12.59 9.55 -1.90
CA SER A 19 11.13 9.44 -1.81
C SER A 19 10.42 9.37 -3.17
N ARG A 20 11.15 9.29 -4.29
CA ARG A 20 10.54 9.29 -5.63
C ARG A 20 9.55 8.14 -5.79
N SER A 21 9.92 6.93 -5.37
CA SER A 21 9.08 5.74 -5.50
C SER A 21 7.86 5.79 -4.57
N ALA A 22 8.03 6.25 -3.33
CA ALA A 22 6.91 6.45 -2.39
C ALA A 22 5.88 7.45 -2.94
N ARG A 23 6.33 8.56 -3.53
CA ARG A 23 5.47 9.56 -4.18
C ARG A 23 4.71 8.97 -5.37
N ALA A 24 5.40 8.24 -6.23
CA ALA A 24 4.77 7.60 -7.38
C ALA A 24 3.74 6.53 -6.96
N PHE A 25 4.04 5.75 -5.92
CA PHE A 25 3.11 4.78 -5.37
C PHE A 25 1.88 5.45 -4.73
N MET A 26 2.07 6.55 -3.99
CA MET A 26 0.98 7.37 -3.46
C MET A 26 0.01 7.80 -4.56
N GLN A 27 0.52 8.30 -5.70
CA GLN A 27 -0.32 8.72 -6.83
C GLN A 27 -1.18 7.57 -7.37
N GLN A 28 -0.66 6.34 -7.38
CA GLN A 28 -1.43 5.16 -7.78
C GLN A 28 -2.53 4.80 -6.78
N LEU A 29 -2.27 4.98 -5.48
CA LEU A 29 -3.22 4.68 -4.40
C LEU A 29 -4.45 5.59 -4.42
N ILE A 30 -4.28 6.87 -4.68
CA ILE A 30 -5.32 7.90 -4.55
C ILE A 30 -6.28 8.00 -5.75
N THR A 31 -6.15 7.10 -6.73
CA THR A 31 -7.02 7.06 -7.92
C THR A 31 -8.48 6.72 -7.55
N ASP A 32 -9.44 7.28 -8.28
CA ASP A 32 -10.87 7.07 -8.04
C ASP A 32 -11.26 5.59 -8.10
N GLY A 33 -10.68 4.84 -9.05
CA GLY A 33 -10.93 3.39 -9.17
C GLY A 33 -10.52 2.60 -7.91
N ASN A 34 -9.42 2.99 -7.26
CA ASN A 34 -8.99 2.34 -6.02
C ASN A 34 -9.89 2.72 -4.84
N ARG A 35 -10.32 3.99 -4.74
CA ARG A 35 -11.26 4.46 -3.71
C ARG A 35 -12.63 3.80 -3.83
N VAL A 36 -13.15 3.65 -5.05
CA VAL A 36 -14.42 2.96 -5.31
C VAL A 36 -14.32 1.47 -4.95
N SER A 37 -13.18 0.83 -5.24
CA SER A 37 -12.96 -0.58 -4.93
C SER A 37 -12.95 -0.89 -3.43
N ASN A 38 -12.52 0.05 -2.58
CA ASN A 38 -12.62 -0.08 -1.13
C ASN A 38 -12.67 1.30 -0.46
N PRO A 39 -13.89 1.86 -0.27
CA PRO A 39 -14.05 3.18 0.35
C PRO A 39 -13.73 3.19 1.85
N LYS A 40 -13.65 2.02 2.49
CA LYS A 40 -13.33 1.88 3.91
C LYS A 40 -11.82 1.83 4.19
N CYS A 41 -11.00 1.62 3.15
CA CYS A 41 -9.55 1.59 3.29
C CYS A 41 -9.04 2.97 3.71
N ASN A 42 -8.41 3.04 4.88
CA ASN A 42 -7.81 4.27 5.38
C ASN A 42 -6.44 4.51 4.74
N VAL A 43 -6.38 5.37 3.74
CA VAL A 43 -5.14 5.79 3.09
C VAL A 43 -4.56 7.00 3.82
N VAL A 44 -3.48 6.79 4.56
CA VAL A 44 -2.79 7.84 5.35
C VAL A 44 -1.49 8.23 4.65
N ILE A 45 -1.36 9.52 4.35
CA ILE A 45 -0.15 10.06 3.72
C ILE A 45 0.56 10.98 4.72
N ASN A 46 1.74 10.56 5.15
CA ASN A 46 2.56 11.30 6.10
C ASN A 46 3.77 11.90 5.36
N MET A 47 3.69 13.20 5.12
CA MET A 47 4.77 13.98 4.52
C MET A 47 5.50 14.74 5.62
N SER A 48 6.76 14.41 5.84
CA SER A 48 7.60 15.12 6.82
C SER A 48 9.06 15.05 6.43
N ASP A 49 9.74 16.19 6.49
CA ASP A 49 11.17 16.28 6.22
C ASP A 49 12.02 15.56 7.29
N ALA A 50 11.43 15.29 8.46
CA ALA A 50 12.06 14.50 9.51
C ALA A 50 12.08 13.00 9.22
N VAL A 51 11.45 12.53 8.14
CA VAL A 51 11.47 11.11 7.73
C VAL A 51 12.81 10.80 7.06
N PRO A 52 13.72 10.06 7.73
CA PRO A 52 15.05 9.82 7.17
C PRO A 52 15.03 8.81 6.02
N LYS A 53 14.10 7.85 6.07
CA LYS A 53 13.91 6.81 5.05
C LYS A 53 12.43 6.67 4.71
N PRO A 54 12.06 6.70 3.42
CA PRO A 54 10.67 6.58 3.02
C PRO A 54 10.22 5.12 3.14
N PHE A 55 9.03 4.89 3.71
CA PHE A 55 8.49 3.55 3.91
C PHE A 55 6.98 3.50 3.72
N VAL A 56 6.49 2.30 3.40
CA VAL A 56 5.06 1.98 3.26
C VAL A 56 4.69 0.90 4.27
N GLU A 57 3.57 1.10 4.96
CA GLU A 57 2.96 0.10 5.83
C GLU A 57 1.54 -0.21 5.35
N ALA A 58 1.29 -1.47 5.02
CA ALA A 58 -0.02 -1.97 4.62
C ALA A 58 -0.59 -2.90 5.70
N PHE A 59 -1.80 -2.62 6.14
CA PHE A 59 -2.55 -3.37 7.14
C PHE A 59 -3.72 -4.06 6.44
N TYR A 60 -3.77 -5.38 6.52
CA TYR A 60 -4.74 -6.21 5.84
C TYR A 60 -5.87 -6.63 6.77
N THR A 61 -7.03 -6.97 6.20
CA THR A 61 -8.23 -7.40 6.95
C THR A 61 -8.02 -8.63 7.81
N ASN A 62 -7.05 -9.48 7.47
CA ASN A 62 -6.63 -10.63 8.27
C ASN A 62 -5.66 -10.29 9.41
N LYS A 63 -5.48 -9.00 9.72
CA LYS A 63 -4.52 -8.45 10.70
C LYS A 63 -3.05 -8.63 10.32
N ALA A 64 -2.74 -9.11 9.11
CA ALA A 64 -1.37 -9.11 8.62
C ALA A 64 -0.89 -7.68 8.37
N THR A 65 0.41 -7.47 8.54
CA THR A 65 1.05 -6.18 8.27
C THR A 65 2.26 -6.38 7.36
N LEU A 66 2.37 -5.54 6.34
CA LEU A 66 3.52 -5.48 5.46
C LEU A 66 4.19 -4.12 5.60
N LYS A 67 5.48 -4.12 5.94
CA LYS A 67 6.31 -2.91 6.01
C LYS A 67 7.40 -2.99 4.95
N LEU A 68 7.48 -1.99 4.09
CA LEU A 68 8.45 -1.92 2.98
C LEU A 68 9.26 -0.63 3.09
N ASP A 69 10.59 -0.77 3.03
CA ASP A 69 11.48 0.36 2.73
C ASP A 69 11.38 0.64 1.23
N THR A 70 11.12 1.90 0.88
CA THR A 70 10.88 2.30 -0.51
C THR A 70 12.08 2.98 -1.17
N GLU A 71 13.20 3.11 -0.47
CA GLU A 71 14.42 3.74 -0.97
C GLU A 71 15.02 2.98 -2.16
N THR A 72 14.99 1.65 -2.11
CA THR A 72 15.58 0.76 -3.13
C THR A 72 14.56 0.15 -4.08
N LEU A 73 13.27 0.35 -3.83
CA LEU A 73 12.17 -0.24 -4.61
C LEU A 73 11.60 0.77 -5.59
N THR A 74 11.15 0.29 -6.74
CA THR A 74 10.29 1.06 -7.65
C THR A 74 8.84 1.08 -7.16
N ALA A 75 8.05 2.05 -7.61
CA ALA A 75 6.62 2.10 -7.30
C ALA A 75 5.87 0.83 -7.77
N ALA A 76 6.30 0.24 -8.88
CA ALA A 76 5.71 -0.99 -9.40
C ALA A 76 6.01 -2.20 -8.50
N GLU A 77 7.22 -2.30 -7.95
CA GLU A 77 7.59 -3.34 -6.99
C GLU A 77 6.80 -3.20 -5.68
N ILE A 78 6.69 -1.98 -5.16
CA ILE A 78 5.88 -1.70 -3.97
C ILE A 78 4.42 -2.14 -4.20
N ALA A 79 3.84 -1.75 -5.33
CA ALA A 79 2.47 -2.15 -5.67
C ALA A 79 2.33 -3.67 -5.85
N LYS A 80 3.33 -4.34 -6.40
CA LYS A 80 3.36 -5.80 -6.55
C LYS A 80 3.37 -6.49 -5.20
N ASP A 81 4.23 -6.06 -4.27
CA ASP A 81 4.33 -6.64 -2.94
C ASP A 81 3.06 -6.42 -2.12
N VAL A 82 2.49 -5.21 -2.17
CA VAL A 82 1.21 -4.90 -1.52
C VAL A 82 0.08 -5.77 -2.09
N ASN A 83 0.00 -5.94 -3.41
CA ASN A 83 -1.02 -6.78 -4.04
C ASN A 83 -0.82 -8.28 -3.81
N ARG A 84 0.41 -8.75 -3.55
CA ARG A 84 0.70 -10.18 -3.39
C ARG A 84 -0.11 -10.80 -2.26
N LEU A 85 -0.16 -10.12 -1.11
CA LEU A 85 -0.95 -10.57 0.04
C LEU A 85 -2.45 -10.45 -0.23
N SER A 86 -2.90 -9.38 -0.90
CA SER A 86 -4.30 -9.23 -1.32
C SER A 86 -4.77 -10.37 -2.22
N LYS A 87 -3.93 -10.81 -3.17
CA LYS A 87 -4.25 -11.94 -4.07
C LYS A 87 -4.34 -13.27 -3.31
N ARG A 88 -3.49 -13.47 -2.32
CA ARG A 88 -3.54 -14.68 -1.48
C ARG A 88 -4.86 -14.74 -0.71
N LEU A 89 -5.27 -13.63 -0.09
CA LEU A 89 -6.54 -13.51 0.62
C LEU A 89 -7.74 -13.71 -0.29
N GLN A 90 -7.67 -13.21 -1.53
CA GLN A 90 -8.70 -13.43 -2.53
C GLN A 90 -8.89 -14.92 -2.84
N LEU A 91 -7.80 -15.65 -3.08
CA LEU A 91 -7.86 -17.09 -3.34
C LEU A 91 -8.43 -17.87 -2.15
N GLU A 92 -8.06 -17.49 -0.92
CA GLU A 92 -8.59 -18.11 0.30
C GLU A 92 -10.11 -17.87 0.44
N GLU A 93 -10.59 -16.66 0.12
CA GLU A 93 -12.02 -16.31 0.09
C GLU A 93 -12.79 -17.09 -0.98
N ASP A 94 -12.26 -17.18 -2.21
CA ASP A 94 -12.88 -17.89 -3.33
C ASP A 94 -13.01 -19.40 -3.06
N ILE A 95 -11.98 -20.01 -2.44
CA ILE A 95 -12.02 -21.43 -2.03
C ILE A 95 -13.09 -21.65 -0.96
N ALA A 96 -13.16 -20.77 0.05
CA ALA A 96 -14.13 -20.90 1.14
C ALA A 96 -15.59 -20.72 0.68
N GLN A 97 -15.83 -19.95 -0.39
CA GLN A 97 -17.18 -19.78 -0.96
C GLN A 97 -17.60 -20.89 -1.93
N SER A 98 -16.65 -21.71 -2.40
CA SER A 98 -16.89 -22.76 -3.39
C SER A 98 -17.12 -24.15 -2.78
N GLY A 99 -17.05 -24.28 -1.45
CA GLY A 99 -17.31 -25.52 -0.69
C GLY A 99 -18.52 -25.39 0.22
#